data_AF-A0A5C7X5T9-F1
#
_entry.id   AF-A0A5C7X5T9-F1
#
_cell.length_a   1.000
_cell.length_b   1.000
_cell.length_c   1.000
_cell.angle_alpha   90.00
_cell.angle_beta   90.00
_cell.angle_gamma   90.00
#
_symmetry.space_group_name_H-M   'P 1'
#
loop_
_entity.id
_entity.type
_entity.pdbx_description
1 polymer ?
#
loop_
_entity_poly.entity_id
_entity_poly.type
_entity_poly.pdbx_seq_one_letter_code
_entity_poly.pdbx_strand_id
1 'polypeptide(L)'
;MESRTSGAGGIALRAIVALLSAGWLIPMWLGVSALLDFVEVELWPLLLQQPKLNSFPFIGFAERCFAIGFLWLGVVIAAWAWVGATARQRATHMR
;
A
#
# COMPACT_ATOMS: atom_id res chain seq x y z
N MET A 1 -36.83 -4.19 21.27
CA MET A 1 -35.83 -3.17 21.61
C MET A 1 -34.48 -3.66 21.10
N GLU A 2 -34.39 -3.89 19.78
CA GLU A 2 -33.32 -4.69 19.18
C GLU A 2 -33.10 -4.23 17.73
N SER A 3 -32.53 -3.03 17.57
CA SER A 3 -32.24 -2.49 16.22
C SER A 3 -31.02 -1.57 16.15
N ARG A 4 -30.28 -1.35 17.25
CA ARG A 4 -29.11 -0.44 17.26
C ARG A 4 -27.76 -1.10 16.96
N THR A 5 -27.67 -2.43 16.93
CA THR A 5 -26.39 -3.14 16.71
C THR A 5 -26.00 -3.30 15.24
N SER A 6 -26.95 -3.19 14.31
CA SER A 6 -26.68 -3.36 12.87
C SER A 6 -25.88 -2.23 12.23
N GLY A 7 -25.92 -1.01 12.79
CA GLY A 7 -25.22 0.15 12.23
C GLY A 7 -23.72 0.16 12.52
N ALA A 8 -23.33 -0.21 13.74
CA ALA A 8 -21.93 -0.19 14.17
C ALA A 8 -21.08 -1.26 13.46
N GLY A 9 -21.62 -2.47 13.27
CA GLY A 9 -20.93 -3.55 12.57
C GLY A 9 -20.65 -3.22 11.10
N GLY A 10 -21.59 -2.57 10.42
CA GLY A 10 -21.41 -2.14 9.02
C GLY A 10 -20.35 -1.05 8.86
N ILE A 11 -20.26 -0.11 9.80
CA ILE A 11 -19.24 0.94 9.80
C ILE A 11 -17.86 0.35 10.10
N ALA A 12 -17.75 -0.53 11.09
CA ALA A 12 -16.49 -1.20 11.44
C ALA A 12 -15.93 -2.00 10.26
N LEU A 13 -16.77 -2.79 9.59
CA LEU A 13 -16.37 -3.54 8.40
C LEU A 13 -15.87 -2.61 7.28
N ARG A 14 -16.58 -1.51 7.00
CA ARG A 14 -16.16 -0.52 5.99
C ARG A 14 -14.81 0.10 6.34
N ALA A 15 -14.59 0.43 7.61
CA ALA A 15 -13.31 0.97 8.08
C ALA A 15 -12.18 -0.05 7.90
N ILE A 16 -12.40 -1.32 8.25
CA ILE A 16 -11.41 -2.40 8.06
C ILE A 16 -11.08 -2.57 6.57
N VAL A 17 -12.09 -2.59 5.69
CA VAL A 17 -11.88 -2.70 4.24
C VAL A 17 -11.11 -1.49 3.70
N ALA A 18 -11.41 -0.28 4.18
CA ALA A 18 -10.68 0.92 3.79
C ALA A 18 -9.21 0.88 4.24
N LEU A 19 -8.96 0.47 5.49
CA LEU A 19 -7.60 0.32 6.04
C LEU A 19 -6.79 -0.73 5.27
N LEU A 20 -7.38 -1.90 5.00
CA LEU A 20 -6.73 -2.95 4.18
C LEU A 20 -6.48 -2.49 2.75
N SER A 21 -7.40 -1.71 2.16
CA SER A 21 -7.23 -1.13 0.83
C SER A 21 -6.10 -0.11 0.77
N ALA A 22 -5.77 0.54 1.89
CA ALA A 22 -4.66 1.48 2.01
C ALA A 22 -3.33 0.82 2.43
N GLY A 23 -3.32 -0.49 2.70
CA GLY A 23 -2.15 -1.23 3.21
C GLY A 23 -0.90 -1.14 2.32
N TRP A 24 -1.06 -0.87 1.03
CA TRP A 24 0.05 -0.68 0.09
C TRP A 24 0.87 0.60 0.37
N LEU A 25 0.31 1.59 1.08
CA LEU A 25 1.01 2.84 1.39
C LEU A 25 2.20 2.64 2.33
N ILE A 26 2.10 1.70 3.27
CA ILE A 26 3.16 1.44 4.25
C ILE A 26 4.47 1.02 3.57
N PRO A 27 4.50 -0.05 2.75
CA PRO A 27 5.73 -0.44 2.08
C PRO A 27 6.19 0.62 1.07
N MET A 28 5.29 1.34 0.39
CA MET A 28 5.69 2.45 -0.50
C MET A 28 6.41 3.57 0.26
N TRP A 29 5.86 3.97 1.41
CA TRP A 29 6.46 4.98 2.28
C TRP A 29 7.85 4.57 2.73
N LEU A 30 8.00 3.34 3.24
CA LEU A 30 9.30 2.80 3.66
C LEU A 30 10.31 2.77 2.52
N GLY A 31 9.88 2.40 1.31
CA GLY A 31 10.74 2.41 0.13
C GLY A 31 11.24 3.81 -0.24
N VAL A 32 10.36 4.82 -0.20
CA VAL A 32 10.74 6.22 -0.44
C VAL A 32 11.66 6.74 0.66
N SER A 33 11.36 6.47 1.93
CA SER A 33 12.23 6.87 3.05
C SER A 33 13.63 6.29 2.88
N ALA A 34 13.75 5.00 2.56
CA ALA A 34 15.05 4.36 2.33
C ALA A 34 15.83 4.98 1.16
N LEU A 35 15.14 5.46 0.11
CA LEU A 35 15.80 6.17 -1.00
C LEU A 35 16.28 7.56 -0.58
N LEU A 36 15.51 8.28 0.24
CA LEU A 36 15.93 9.58 0.77
C LEU A 36 17.13 9.43 1.70
N ASP A 37 17.09 8.41 2.59
CA ASP A 37 18.21 8.09 3.47
C ASP A 37 19.46 7.70 2.68
N PHE A 38 19.31 6.96 1.57
CA PHE A 38 20.42 6.67 0.67
C PHE A 38 21.06 7.93 0.09
N VAL A 39 20.24 8.90 -0.32
CA VAL A 39 20.73 10.17 -0.87
C VAL A 39 21.55 10.93 0.18
N GLU A 40 21.06 11.00 1.41
CA GLU A 40 21.71 11.73 2.50
C GLU A 40 22.97 11.03 3.03
N VAL A 41 22.89 9.73 3.27
CA VAL A 41 23.94 8.96 3.98
C VAL A 41 25.00 8.39 3.05
N GLU A 42 24.67 8.13 1.79
CA GLU A 42 25.56 7.42 0.88
C GLU A 42 25.88 8.23 -0.38
N LEU A 43 24.88 8.79 -1.06
CA LEU A 43 25.11 9.52 -2.31
C LEU A 43 25.85 10.84 -2.09
N TRP A 44 25.42 11.64 -1.10
CA TRP A 44 26.02 12.94 -0.83
C TRP A 44 27.49 12.85 -0.39
N PRO A 45 27.88 11.98 0.55
CA PRO A 45 29.29 11.81 0.92
C PRO A 45 30.15 11.28 -0.23
N LEU A 46 29.59 10.40 -1.09
CA LEU A 46 30.30 9.85 -2.23
C LEU A 46 30.61 10.90 -3.29
N LEU A 47 29.71 11.88 -3.50
CA LEU A 47 29.97 13.06 -4.33
C LEU A 47 31.08 13.95 -3.75
N LEU A 48 31.22 13.99 -2.43
CA LEU A 48 32.28 14.71 -1.72
C LEU A 48 33.58 13.89 -1.55
N GLN A 49 33.70 12.74 -2.24
CA GLN A 49 34.83 11.81 -2.15
C GLN A 49 35.11 11.30 -0.72
N GLN A 50 34.11 11.29 0.15
CA GLN A 50 34.21 10.72 1.48
C GLN A 50 33.96 9.20 1.47
N PRO A 51 34.62 8.45 2.36
CA PRO A 51 34.41 7.01 2.46
C PRO A 51 32.98 6.67 2.90
N LYS A 52 32.42 5.57 2.36
CA LYS A 52 31.11 5.06 2.79
C LYS A 52 31.16 4.64 4.25
N LEU A 53 30.26 5.20 5.06
CA LEU A 53 30.13 4.88 6.48
C LEU A 53 29.07 3.82 6.77
N ASN A 54 28.21 3.50 5.80
CA ASN A 54 27.07 2.59 5.98
C ASN A 54 27.12 1.40 5.00
N SER A 55 26.74 0.22 5.49
CA SER A 55 26.66 -1.04 4.74
C SER A 55 25.21 -1.49 4.49
N PHE A 56 24.22 -0.69 4.89
CA PHE A 56 22.80 -1.02 4.69
C PHE A 56 22.43 -1.02 3.19
N PRO A 57 21.73 -2.06 2.68
CA PRO A 57 21.41 -2.19 1.27
C PRO A 57 20.16 -1.39 0.88
N PHE A 58 20.24 -0.04 0.90
CA PHE A 58 19.09 0.84 0.70
C PHE A 58 18.29 0.55 -0.57
N ILE A 59 18.97 0.43 -1.72
CA ILE A 59 18.31 0.22 -3.02
C ILE A 59 17.57 -1.12 -3.03
N GLY A 60 18.22 -2.21 -2.62
CA GLY A 60 17.60 -3.53 -2.59
C GLY A 60 16.45 -3.63 -1.57
N PHE A 61 16.52 -2.87 -0.48
CA PHE A 61 15.40 -2.75 0.47
C PHE A 61 14.23 -1.99 -0.16
N ALA A 62 14.49 -0.84 -0.79
CA ALA A 62 13.48 -0.02 -1.45
C ALA A 62 12.77 -0.79 -2.59
N GLU A 63 13.52 -1.53 -3.40
CA GLU A 63 12.97 -2.40 -4.46
C GLU A 63 11.97 -3.41 -3.90
N ARG A 64 12.32 -4.10 -2.80
CA ARG A 64 11.43 -5.09 -2.16
C ARG A 64 10.19 -4.43 -1.59
N CYS A 65 10.34 -3.27 -0.97
CA CYS A 65 9.25 -2.46 -0.47
C CYS A 65 8.28 -2.07 -1.60
N PHE A 66 8.79 -1.55 -2.72
CA PHE A 66 7.94 -1.23 -3.87
C PHE A 66 7.28 -2.46 -4.48
N ALA A 67 7.99 -3.59 -4.60
CA ALA A 67 7.42 -4.83 -5.10
C ALA A 67 6.22 -5.29 -4.24
N ILE A 68 6.36 -5.29 -2.91
CA ILE A 68 5.27 -5.63 -1.99
C ILE A 68 4.12 -4.61 -2.08
N GLY A 69 4.44 -3.32 -2.15
CA GLY A 69 3.45 -2.24 -2.29
C GLY A 69 2.63 -2.37 -3.57
N PHE A 70 3.28 -2.56 -4.73
CA PHE A 70 2.60 -2.75 -6.01
C PHE A 70 1.81 -4.06 -6.07
N LEU A 71 2.33 -5.15 -5.49
CA LEU A 71 1.61 -6.40 -5.40
C LEU A 71 0.31 -6.22 -4.60
N TRP A 72 0.39 -5.58 -3.44
CA TRP A 72 -0.78 -5.29 -2.60
C TRP A 72 -1.78 -4.38 -3.32
N LEU A 73 -1.30 -3.32 -3.96
CA LEU A 73 -2.13 -2.42 -4.76
C LEU A 73 -2.84 -3.17 -5.89
N GLY A 74 -2.14 -4.06 -6.59
CA GLY A 74 -2.72 -4.91 -7.64
C GLY A 74 -3.84 -5.81 -7.12
N VAL A 75 -3.65 -6.43 -5.94
CA VAL A 75 -4.69 -7.24 -5.27
C VAL A 75 -5.91 -6.38 -4.93
N VAL A 76 -5.70 -5.18 -4.38
CA VAL A 76 -6.79 -4.24 -4.05
C VAL A 76 -7.56 -3.83 -5.30
N ILE A 77 -6.87 -3.43 -6.37
CA ILE A 77 -7.49 -3.05 -7.65
C ILE A 77 -8.30 -4.22 -8.22
N ALA A 78 -7.73 -5.43 -8.24
CA ALA A 78 -8.42 -6.62 -8.75
C ALA A 78 -9.68 -6.94 -7.95
N ALA A 79 -9.62 -6.85 -6.62
CA ALA A 79 -10.77 -7.07 -5.75
C ALA A 79 -11.90 -6.07 -6.03
N TRP A 80 -11.57 -4.77 -6.12
CA TRP A 80 -12.57 -3.74 -6.43
C TRP A 80 -13.13 -3.86 -7.85
N ALA A 81 -12.30 -4.22 -8.83
CA ALA A 81 -12.73 -4.48 -10.19
C ALA A 81 -13.74 -5.65 -10.25
N TRP A 82 -13.49 -6.73 -9.51
CA TRP A 82 -14.38 -7.88 -9.42
C TRP A 82 -15.73 -7.52 -8.78
N VAL A 83 -15.72 -6.77 -7.67
CA VAL A 83 -16.94 -6.28 -7.02
C VAL A 83 -17.74 -5.38 -7.96
N GLY A 84 -17.07 -4.47 -8.69
CA GLY A 84 -17.72 -3.61 -9.67
C GLY A 84 -18.33 -4.38 -10.85
N ALA A 85 -17.62 -5.38 -11.38
CA ALA A 85 -18.09 -6.21 -12.49
C ALA A 85 -19.34 -7.03 -12.10
N THR A 86 -19.31 -7.67 -10.93
CA THR A 86 -20.46 -8.46 -10.43
C THR A 86 -21.68 -7.58 -10.13
N ALA A 87 -21.48 -6.37 -9.62
CA ALA A 87 -22.56 -5.40 -9.44
C ALA A 87 -23.21 -4.99 -10.78
N ARG A 88 -22.40 -4.79 -11.84
CA ARG A 88 -22.89 -4.43 -13.17
C ARG A 88 -23.71 -5.56 -13.80
N GLN A 89 -23.25 -6.81 -13.70
CA GLN A 89 -23.97 -7.98 -14.22
C GLN A 89 -25.35 -8.16 -13.55
N ARG A 90 -25.45 -7.92 -12.23
CA ARG A 90 -26.73 -7.97 -11.52
C ARG A 90 -27.72 -6.92 -12.03
N ALA A 91 -27.25 -5.71 -12.32
CA ALA A 91 -28.10 -4.62 -12.82
C ALA A 91 -28.64 -4.89 -14.23
N THR A 92 -27.91 -5.62 -15.08
CA THR A 92 -28.35 -5.95 -16.45
C THR A 92 -29.37 -7.08 -16.50
N HIS A 93 -29.37 -8.02 -15.56
CA HIS A 93 -30.33 -9.13 -15.52
C HIS A 93 -31.71 -8.78 -14.95
N MET A 94 -31.88 -7.59 -14.37
CA MET A 94 -33.16 -7.10 -13.83
C MET A 94 -33.95 -6.22 -14.82
N ARG A 95 -33.44 -6.02 -16.02
CA ARG A 95 -34.13 -5.35 -17.13
C ARG A 95 -34.65 -6.38 -18.12
#